data_AF-A0A3M1CBT3-F1
#
_entry.id   AF-A0A3M1CBT3-F1
#
_cell.length_a   1.000
_cell.length_b   1.000
_cell.length_c   1.000
_cell.angle_alpha   90.00
_cell.angle_beta   90.00
_cell.angle_gamma   90.00
#
_symmetry.space_group_name_H-M   'P 1'
#
loop_
_entity.id
_entity.type
_entity.pdbx_description
1 polymer ?
#
loop_
_entity_poly.entity_id
_entity_poly.type
_entity_poly.pdbx_seq_one_letter_code
_entity_poly.pdbx_strand_id
1 'polypeptide(L)'
;MNKTSQHSSFIEVVEVQGQSMWPYLKDKDLLVIKKPPFKLEVGNIYLLANKKNKKQLVHRFLPDRSFKGDNNFYPDHIAFGDLQVIGHVTHRIHKQKWINLHSNHLLKLHKTMALFSYQKEHKKLLRPFVYLYAFILRYLEEKIQ
;
A
#
# COMPACT_ATOMS: atom_id res chain seq x y z
N MET A 1 36.26 -20.90 9.40
CA MET A 1 35.36 -20.21 8.45
C MET A 1 33.93 -20.48 8.88
N ASN A 2 33.16 -19.42 9.15
CA ASN A 2 31.74 -19.25 8.82
C ASN A 2 31.24 -17.97 9.50
N LYS A 3 31.28 -16.86 8.75
CA LYS A 3 30.59 -15.63 9.10
C LYS A 3 29.10 -15.86 8.83
N THR A 4 28.34 -16.20 9.86
CA THR A 4 26.89 -16.01 9.86
C THR A 4 26.64 -14.51 9.88
N SER A 5 26.54 -13.90 8.70
CA SER A 5 26.06 -12.54 8.53
C SER A 5 24.58 -12.48 8.93
N GLN A 6 24.34 -12.26 10.22
CA GLN A 6 23.07 -11.77 10.72
C GLN A 6 22.85 -10.37 10.12
N HIS A 7 22.31 -10.32 8.90
CA HIS A 7 21.58 -9.14 8.45
C HIS A 7 20.32 -9.04 9.32
N SER A 8 20.47 -8.45 10.50
CA SER A 8 19.36 -7.86 11.25
C SER A 8 18.72 -6.85 10.30
N SER A 9 17.68 -7.30 9.60
CA SER A 9 16.84 -6.41 8.82
C SER A 9 16.07 -5.63 9.86
N PHE A 10 16.39 -4.36 10.04
CA PHE A 10 15.68 -3.47 10.95
C PHE A 10 14.20 -3.44 10.52
N ILE A 11 13.38 -4.18 11.26
CA ILE A 11 11.95 -4.29 11.09
C ILE A 11 11.32 -3.33 12.09
N GLU A 12 10.57 -2.37 11.59
CA GLU A 12 9.68 -1.53 12.41
C GLU A 12 8.24 -2.02 12.24
N VAL A 13 7.46 -1.94 13.32
CA VAL A 13 6.02 -2.22 13.28
C VAL A 13 5.25 -0.92 13.45
N VAL A 14 4.37 -0.62 12.49
CA VAL A 14 3.56 0.61 12.49
C VAL A 14 2.08 0.25 12.44
N GLU A 15 1.27 0.84 13.31
CA GLU A 15 -0.19 0.69 13.27
C GLU A 15 -0.80 1.63 12.23
N VAL A 16 -1.71 1.10 11.40
CA VAL A 16 -2.48 1.89 10.43
C VAL A 16 -3.56 2.68 11.16
N GLN A 17 -3.61 3.98 10.88
CA GLN A 17 -4.68 4.86 11.30
C GLN A 17 -5.41 5.42 10.09
N GLY A 18 -6.74 5.28 10.08
CA GLY A 18 -7.61 5.81 9.03
C GLY A 18 -7.84 4.86 7.86
N GLN A 19 -8.43 5.40 6.79
CA GLN A 19 -9.05 4.60 5.72
C GLN A 19 -8.49 4.86 4.32
N SER A 20 -7.42 5.65 4.18
CA SER A 20 -6.88 6.03 2.86
C SER A 20 -6.44 4.81 2.03
N MET A 21 -6.05 3.72 2.69
CA MET A 21 -5.61 2.47 2.06
C MET A 21 -6.68 1.37 2.03
N TRP A 22 -7.92 1.68 2.40
CA TRP A 22 -9.03 0.73 2.29
C TRP A 22 -9.29 0.34 0.82
N PRO A 23 -9.65 -0.91 0.50
CA PRO A 23 -9.87 -2.05 1.41
C PRO A 23 -8.59 -2.81 1.79
N TYR A 24 -7.45 -2.47 1.18
CA TYR A 24 -6.26 -3.30 1.24
C TYR A 24 -5.52 -3.23 2.58
N LEU A 25 -5.45 -2.06 3.20
CA LEU A 25 -5.05 -1.89 4.60
C LEU A 25 -6.21 -1.27 5.36
N LYS A 26 -6.51 -1.83 6.52
CA LYS A 26 -7.62 -1.45 7.39
C LYS A 26 -7.08 -0.72 8.62
N ASP A 27 -7.95 0.09 9.21
CA ASP A 27 -7.68 0.71 10.51
C ASP A 27 -7.26 -0.36 11.53
N LYS A 28 -6.21 -0.06 12.32
CA LYS A 28 -5.58 -0.96 13.30
C LYS A 28 -4.84 -2.17 12.74
N ASP A 29 -4.63 -2.25 11.42
CA ASP A 29 -3.65 -3.20 10.89
C ASP A 29 -2.24 -2.86 11.40
N LEU A 30 -1.46 -3.86 11.77
CA LEU A 30 -0.03 -3.65 12.07
C LEU A 30 0.79 -3.95 10.82
N LEU A 31 1.68 -3.04 10.45
CA LEU A 31 2.50 -3.11 9.25
C LEU A 31 3.93 -3.46 9.59
N VAL A 32 4.50 -4.40 8.85
CA VAL A 32 5.91 -4.78 8.97
C VAL A 32 6.71 -4.01 7.94
N ILE A 33 7.51 -3.07 8.42
CA ILE A 33 8.26 -2.12 7.61
C ILE A 33 9.71 -2.55 7.49
N LYS A 34 10.17 -2.77 6.26
CA LYS A 34 11.58 -2.93 5.93
C LYS A 34 12.22 -1.56 5.71
N LYS A 35 13.28 -1.25 6.45
CA LYS A 35 14.06 -0.02 6.26
C LYS A 35 14.97 -0.08 5.01
N PRO A 36 15.37 1.08 4.45
CA PRO A 36 16.32 1.14 3.34
C PRO A 36 17.64 0.40 3.64
N PRO A 37 18.36 -0.10 2.62
CA PRO A 37 18.12 0.08 1.20
C PRO A 37 17.08 -0.88 0.60
N PHE A 38 16.30 -0.37 -0.35
CA PHE A 38 15.40 -1.15 -1.22
C PHE A 38 15.13 -0.37 -2.52
N LYS A 39 14.69 -1.08 -3.56
CA LYS A 39 14.25 -0.46 -4.82
C LYS A 39 12.77 -0.08 -4.73
N LEU A 40 12.42 1.08 -5.30
CA LEU A 40 11.01 1.43 -5.48
C LEU A 40 10.43 0.67 -6.67
N GLU A 41 9.29 0.03 -6.44
CA GLU A 41 8.60 -0.78 -7.44
C GLU A 41 7.15 -0.32 -7.55
N VAL A 42 6.70 -0.15 -8.79
CA VAL A 42 5.33 0.30 -9.07
C VAL A 42 4.34 -0.66 -8.45
N GLY A 43 3.37 -0.07 -7.75
CA GLY A 43 2.30 -0.77 -7.09
C GLY A 43 2.68 -1.35 -5.73
N ASN A 44 3.92 -1.25 -5.25
CA ASN A 44 4.22 -1.60 -3.85
C ASN A 44 3.77 -0.47 -2.91
N ILE A 45 3.65 -0.80 -1.63
CA ILE A 45 3.19 0.12 -0.58
C ILE A 45 4.39 0.55 0.26
N TYR A 46 4.48 1.85 0.53
CA TYR A 46 5.59 2.45 1.24
C TYR A 46 5.11 3.29 2.42
N LEU A 47 5.92 3.32 3.47
CA LEU A 47 5.82 4.30 4.54
C LEU A 47 6.55 5.56 4.12
N LEU A 48 5.84 6.67 4.16
CA LEU A 48 6.28 7.99 3.75
C LEU A 48 6.25 8.91 4.96
N ALA A 49 7.22 9.81 5.07
CA ALA A 49 7.17 10.95 5.97
C ALA A 49 7.02 12.23 5.17
N ASN A 50 6.06 13.06 5.54
CA ASN A 50 5.98 14.42 5.03
C ASN A 50 7.16 15.24 5.59
N LYS A 51 7.94 15.86 4.70
CA LYS A 51 9.16 16.59 5.08
C LYS A 51 8.86 17.81 5.96
N LYS A 52 7.71 18.47 5.76
CA LYS A 52 7.30 19.71 6.44
C LYS A 52 6.79 19.46 7.86
N ASN A 53 5.84 18.54 8.02
CA ASN A 53 5.16 18.32 9.30
C ASN A 53 5.46 16.97 9.96
N LYS A 54 6.36 16.17 9.36
CA LYS A 54 6.78 14.84 9.84
C LYS A 54 5.64 13.83 10.01
N LYS A 55 4.43 14.13 9.53
CA LYS A 55 3.32 13.17 9.54
C LYS A 55 3.67 12.00 8.63
N GLN A 56 3.40 10.80 9.13
CA GLN A 56 3.62 9.57 8.38
C GLN A 56 2.36 9.19 7.60
N LEU A 57 2.57 8.65 6.42
CA LEU A 57 1.53 8.22 5.49
C LEU A 57 1.93 6.87 4.91
N VAL A 58 0.95 6.03 4.58
CA VAL A 58 1.20 4.74 3.93
C VAL A 58 0.46 4.75 2.62
N HIS A 59 1.19 4.68 1.49
CA HIS A 59 0.61 4.82 0.16
C HIS A 59 1.30 3.95 -0.88
N ARG A 60 0.59 3.70 -1.99
CA ARG A 60 1.08 2.92 -3.13
C ARG A 60 1.89 3.77 -4.07
N PHE A 61 3.04 3.26 -4.53
CA PHE A 61 3.87 3.92 -5.52
C PHE A 61 3.31 3.73 -6.93
N LEU A 62 3.27 4.80 -7.74
CA LEU A 62 2.69 4.83 -9.08
C LEU A 62 3.75 5.02 -10.19
N PRO A 63 3.42 4.73 -11.47
CA PRO A 63 4.38 4.82 -12.58
C PRO A 63 4.98 6.21 -12.82
N ASP A 64 4.21 7.26 -12.55
CA ASP A 64 4.63 8.66 -12.68
C ASP A 64 5.51 9.15 -11.54
N ARG A 65 5.98 8.22 -10.70
CA ARG A 65 6.67 8.52 -9.45
C ARG A 65 5.79 9.40 -8.57
N SER A 66 4.53 9.05 -8.38
CA SER A 66 3.66 9.62 -7.35
C SER A 66 3.25 8.56 -6.31
N PHE A 67 2.56 9.00 -5.26
CA PHE A 67 1.99 8.12 -4.24
C PHE A 67 0.49 8.36 -4.10
N LYS A 68 -0.26 7.29 -3.83
CA LYS A 68 -1.71 7.36 -3.72
C LYS A 68 -2.28 6.33 -2.74
N GLY A 69 -3.34 6.73 -2.04
CA GLY A 69 -4.21 5.83 -1.27
C GLY A 69 -5.11 4.97 -2.15
N ASP A 70 -5.34 3.72 -1.74
CA ASP A 70 -6.23 2.80 -2.46
C ASP A 70 -7.71 3.23 -2.41
N ASN A 71 -8.13 3.94 -1.36
CA ASN A 71 -9.51 4.39 -1.16
C ASN A 71 -9.83 5.70 -1.91
N ASN A 72 -8.81 6.42 -2.38
CA ASN A 72 -9.03 7.66 -3.12
C ASN A 72 -9.21 7.37 -4.61
N PHE A 73 -10.21 7.99 -5.25
CA PHE A 73 -10.43 7.85 -6.70
C PHE A 73 -9.41 8.63 -7.53
N TYR A 74 -8.83 9.69 -6.94
CA TYR A 74 -7.86 10.57 -7.56
C TYR A 74 -6.53 10.49 -6.79
N PRO A 75 -5.37 10.67 -7.45
CA PRO A 75 -4.10 10.80 -6.75
C PRO A 75 -4.18 11.93 -5.74
N ASP A 76 -3.66 11.71 -4.53
CA ASP A 76 -3.54 12.78 -3.56
C ASP A 76 -2.62 13.85 -4.16
N HIS A 77 -3.06 15.10 -4.19
CA HIS A 77 -2.26 16.25 -4.65
C HIS A 77 -1.14 16.60 -3.66
N ILE A 78 -0.52 15.60 -3.02
CA ILE A 78 0.68 15.80 -2.23
C ILE A 78 1.85 15.76 -3.21
N ALA A 79 2.43 16.93 -3.48
CA ALA A 79 3.59 17.05 -4.36
C ALA A 79 4.68 16.07 -3.91
N PHE A 80 5.15 15.22 -4.82
CA PHE A 80 6.17 14.19 -4.55
C PHE A 80 7.45 14.76 -3.90
N GLY A 81 7.75 16.05 -4.14
CA GLY A 81 8.86 16.77 -3.52
C GLY A 81 8.76 16.92 -1.99
N ASP A 82 7.55 16.90 -1.43
CA ASP A 82 7.30 17.06 0.01
C ASP A 82 7.32 15.73 0.78
N LEU A 83 7.46 14.60 0.11
CA LEU A 83 7.46 13.28 0.73
C LEU A 83 8.86 12.65 0.72
N GLN A 84 9.19 11.95 1.80
CA GLN A 84 10.37 11.11 1.90
C GLN A 84 9.94 9.66 2.12
N VAL A 85 10.45 8.74 1.29
CA VAL A 85 10.24 7.31 1.52
C VAL A 85 11.15 6.85 2.65
N ILE A 86 10.56 6.34 3.72
CA ILE A 86 11.28 5.94 4.95
C ILE A 86 11.16 4.44 5.25
N GLY A 87 10.33 3.71 4.49
CA GLY A 87 10.18 2.27 4.66
C GLY A 87 9.33 1.61 3.58
N HIS A 88 9.53 0.31 3.39
CA HIS A 88 8.77 -0.52 2.48
C HIS A 88 7.88 -1.48 3.27
N VAL A 89 6.58 -1.50 2.97
CA VAL A 89 5.62 -2.36 3.68
C VAL A 89 5.64 -3.76 3.07
N THR A 90 6.04 -4.75 3.86
CA THR A 90 6.20 -6.14 3.38
C THR A 90 5.05 -7.05 3.80
N HIS A 91 4.55 -6.86 5.02
CA HIS A 91 3.47 -7.65 5.60
C HIS A 91 2.47 -6.74 6.30
N ARG A 92 1.22 -7.21 6.39
CA ARG A 92 0.25 -6.70 7.36
C ARG A 92 -0.16 -7.81 8.30
N ILE A 93 -0.38 -7.46 9.56
CA ILE A 93 -0.94 -8.33 10.58
C ILE A 93 -2.33 -7.81 10.88
N HIS A 94 -3.35 -8.63 10.61
CA HIS A 94 -4.74 -8.31 10.88
C HIS A 94 -5.37 -9.45 11.68
N LYS A 95 -5.97 -9.15 12.84
CA LYS A 95 -6.56 -10.17 13.73
C LYS A 95 -5.59 -11.35 13.97
N GLN A 96 -4.33 -11.04 14.30
CA GLN A 96 -3.24 -12.01 14.55
C GLN A 96 -2.81 -12.87 13.34
N LYS A 97 -3.37 -12.65 12.14
CA LYS A 97 -2.95 -13.33 10.92
C LYS A 97 -1.88 -12.53 10.19
N TRP A 98 -0.74 -13.16 9.90
CA TRP A 98 0.33 -12.60 9.09
C TRP A 98 0.01 -12.74 7.61
N ILE A 99 -0.08 -11.62 6.89
CA ILE A 99 -0.40 -11.60 5.47
C ILE A 99 0.78 -10.99 4.73
N ASN A 100 1.46 -11.79 3.91
CA ASN A 100 2.50 -11.31 3.02
C ASN A 100 1.86 -10.51 1.88
N LEU A 101 2.26 -9.25 1.74
CA LEU A 101 1.66 -8.37 0.75
C LEU A 101 2.12 -8.72 -0.66
N HIS A 102 3.34 -9.22 -0.86
CA HIS A 102 3.90 -9.50 -2.18
C HIS A 102 3.35 -10.76 -2.85
N SER A 103 2.99 -11.78 -2.07
CA SER A 103 2.49 -13.06 -2.60
C SER A 103 0.97 -13.11 -2.77
N ASN A 104 0.24 -12.09 -2.32
CA ASN A 104 -1.21 -12.11 -2.31
C ASN A 104 -1.78 -11.76 -3.70
N HIS A 105 -2.65 -12.61 -4.26
CA HIS A 105 -3.39 -12.34 -5.51
C HIS A 105 -4.18 -11.04 -5.45
N LEU A 106 -4.64 -10.65 -4.26
CA LEU A 106 -5.30 -9.35 -4.03
C LEU A 106 -4.34 -8.19 -4.32
N LEU A 107 -3.04 -8.30 -3.99
CA LEU A 107 -2.06 -7.27 -4.35
C LEU A 107 -1.97 -7.11 -5.87
N LYS A 108 -1.92 -8.21 -6.62
CA LYS A 108 -1.88 -8.15 -8.09
C LYS A 108 -3.11 -7.43 -8.65
N LEU A 109 -4.30 -7.76 -8.16
CA LEU A 109 -5.54 -7.06 -8.53
C LEU A 109 -5.49 -5.56 -8.18
N HIS A 110 -5.09 -5.21 -6.95
CA HIS A 110 -4.98 -3.81 -6.53
C HIS A 110 -3.92 -3.03 -7.34
N LYS A 111 -2.78 -3.66 -7.67
CA LYS A 111 -1.76 -3.08 -8.55
C LYS A 111 -2.33 -2.77 -9.93
N THR A 112 -3.02 -3.74 -10.52
CA THR A 112 -3.66 -3.59 -11.83
C THR A 112 -4.72 -2.49 -11.80
N MET A 113 -5.57 -2.46 -10.78
CA MET A 113 -6.62 -1.44 -10.63
C MET A 113 -6.03 -0.03 -10.37
N ALA A 114 -4.98 0.08 -9.56
CA ALA A 114 -4.26 1.34 -9.37
C ALA A 114 -3.70 1.86 -10.70
N LEU A 115 -3.14 0.97 -11.53
CA LEU A 115 -2.63 1.30 -12.86
C LEU A 115 -3.75 1.75 -13.81
N PHE A 116 -4.91 1.07 -13.81
CA PHE A 116 -6.05 1.43 -14.64
C PHE A 116 -6.70 2.76 -14.20
N SER A 117 -6.85 3.00 -12.89
CA SER A 117 -7.40 4.25 -12.35
C SER A 117 -6.50 5.46 -12.63
N TYR A 118 -5.20 5.23 -12.81
CA TYR A 118 -4.23 6.26 -13.19
C TYR A 118 -4.40 6.74 -14.65
N GLN A 119 -4.83 5.87 -15.58
CA GLN A 119 -5.07 6.28 -16.97
C GLN A 119 -6.26 7.24 -17.06
N LYS A 120 -5.94 8.53 -17.25
CA LYS A 120 -6.86 9.68 -17.15
C LYS A 120 -8.09 9.61 -18.06
N GLU A 121 -8.05 8.85 -19.15
CA GLU A 121 -9.04 8.90 -20.24
C GLU A 121 -10.29 8.02 -20.00
N HIS A 122 -10.23 7.02 -19.12
CA HIS A 122 -11.34 6.05 -18.95
C HIS A 122 -12.20 6.27 -17.69
N LYS A 123 -12.11 7.45 -17.07
CA LYS A 123 -12.70 7.76 -15.75
C LYS A 123 -14.22 7.59 -15.64
N LYS A 124 -14.98 7.68 -16.75
CA LYS A 124 -16.44 7.44 -16.73
C LYS A 124 -16.79 5.96 -16.93
N LEU A 125 -16.04 5.24 -17.77
CA LEU A 125 -16.34 3.85 -18.12
C LEU A 125 -15.93 2.85 -17.03
N LEU A 126 -14.87 3.16 -16.28
CA LEU A 126 -14.30 2.21 -15.30
C LEU A 126 -14.94 2.30 -13.90
N ARG A 127 -15.69 3.38 -13.60
CA ARG A 127 -16.40 3.54 -12.32
C ARG A 127 -17.23 2.32 -11.91
N PRO A 128 -18.14 1.79 -12.76
CA PRO A 128 -18.94 0.62 -12.38
C PRO A 128 -18.08 -0.62 -12.09
N PHE A 129 -16.97 -0.83 -12.82
CA PHE A 129 -16.06 -1.94 -12.56
C PHE A 129 -15.31 -1.80 -11.23
N VAL A 130 -14.95 -0.58 -10.83
CA VAL A 130 -14.36 -0.30 -9.51
C VAL A 130 -15.36 -0.57 -8.39
N TYR A 131 -16.63 -0.15 -8.54
CA TYR A 131 -17.68 -0.43 -7.55
C TYR A 131 -18.01 -1.91 -7.46
N LEU A 132 -18.13 -2.59 -8.61
CA LEU A 132 -18.33 -4.03 -8.66
C LEU A 132 -17.15 -4.77 -8.02
N TYR A 133 -15.92 -4.31 -8.24
CA TYR A 133 -14.74 -4.86 -7.59
C TYR A 133 -14.76 -4.66 -6.07
N ALA A 134 -15.04 -3.45 -5.58
CA ALA A 134 -15.15 -3.20 -4.15
C ALA A 134 -16.26 -4.05 -3.50
N PHE A 135 -17.37 -4.26 -4.21
CA PHE A 135 -18.46 -5.14 -3.81
C PHE A 135 -18.03 -6.61 -3.76
N ILE A 136 -17.37 -7.12 -4.81
CA ILE A 136 -16.85 -8.50 -4.86
C ILE A 136 -15.83 -8.73 -3.75
N LEU A 137 -14.92 -7.79 -3.51
CA LEU A 137 -13.95 -7.90 -2.42
C LEU A 137 -14.63 -7.99 -1.05
N ARG A 138 -15.61 -7.12 -0.80
CA ARG A 138 -16.38 -7.14 0.45
C ARG A 138 -17.11 -8.48 0.63
N TYR A 139 -17.73 -8.99 -0.43
CA TYR A 139 -18.40 -10.29 -0.43
C TYR A 139 -17.44 -11.45 -0.17
N LEU A 140 -16.27 -11.46 -0.80
CA LEU A 140 -15.25 -12.49 -0.59
C LEU A 140 -14.66 -12.43 0.84
N GLU A 141 -14.50 -11.24 1.42
CA GLU A 141 -14.03 -11.09 2.80
C GLU A 141 -15.04 -11.59 3.85
N GLU A 142 -16.35 -11.42 3.61
CA GLU A 142 -17.40 -11.94 4.50
C GLU A 142 -17.48 -13.48 4.48
N LYS A 143 -17.05 -14.11 3.38
CA LYS A 143 -17.05 -15.58 3.22
C LYS A 143 -15.81 -16.29 3.77
N ILE A 144 -14.74 -15.54 4.08
CA ILE A 144 -13.44 -16.08 4.54
C ILE A 144 -13.26 -15.93 6.07
N GLN A 145 -14.23 -15.31 6.77
CA GLN A 145 -14.36 -15.35 8.24
C GLN A 145 -15.15 -16.57 8.68
#